data_AF-A0A967G724-F1
#
_entry.id   AF-A0A967G724-F1
#
_cell.length_a   1.000
_cell.length_b   1.000
_cell.length_c   1.000
_cell.angle_alpha   90.00
_cell.angle_beta   90.00
_cell.angle_gamma   90.00
#
_symmetry.space_group_name_H-M   'P 1'
#
loop_
_entity.id
_entity.type
_entity.pdbx_description
1 polymer ?
#
loop_
_entity_poly.entity_id
_entity_poly.type
_entity_poly.pdbx_seq_one_letter_code
_entity_poly.pdbx_strand_id
1 'polypeptide(L)'
;MVDTFKLVKKLVETPGPSGYENRIAAIVKETWEPLVDEISIDRIGSLVAIKHGNGPEPRPRLLLAAHMDEIGLMVSQIVSYPDDDDGYGYLKVSRVGGIDIRHLYGQIVAVHGSQGDGEDLVGILGALPTSMLPEDRRSKAYGYDELVVDPGLPVSTLKAKVAVGDFITFRQPLRKLMNKWVSGKAL
;
A
#
# COMPACT_ATOMS: atom_id res chain seq x y z
N MET A 1 17.72 19.25 14.61
CA MET A 1 16.36 19.66 14.20
C MET A 1 15.90 18.66 13.15
N VAL A 2 14.72 18.06 13.31
CA VAL A 2 14.21 17.06 12.36
C VAL A 2 13.85 17.76 11.05
N ASP A 3 14.34 17.26 9.92
CA ASP A 3 13.86 17.69 8.61
C ASP A 3 12.45 17.10 8.38
N THR A 4 11.43 17.92 8.63
CA THR A 4 10.02 17.51 8.54
C THR A 4 9.66 16.97 7.16
N PHE A 5 10.15 17.59 6.07
CA PHE A 5 9.82 17.12 4.73
C PHE A 5 10.44 15.74 4.47
N LYS A 6 11.69 15.54 4.88
CA LYS A 6 12.37 14.25 4.75
C LYS A 6 11.67 13.16 5.57
N LEU A 7 11.22 13.48 6.79
CA LEU A 7 10.47 12.54 7.62
C LEU A 7 9.11 12.19 7.00
N VAL A 8 8.31 13.20 6.62
CA VAL A 8 7.00 12.96 5.97
C VAL A 8 7.18 12.16 4.68
N LYS A 9 8.22 12.44 3.89
CA LYS A 9 8.54 11.65 2.69
C LYS A 9 8.82 10.19 3.03
N LYS A 10 9.64 9.92 4.06
CA LYS A 10 9.95 8.55 4.52
C LYS A 10 8.67 7.82 4.96
N LEU A 11 7.81 8.47 5.73
CA LEU A 11 6.55 7.88 6.23
C LEU A 11 5.57 7.59 5.07
N VAL A 12 5.28 8.61 4.26
CA VAL A 12 4.31 8.54 3.15
C VAL A 12 4.74 7.55 2.07
N GLU A 13 6.02 7.47 1.73
CA GLU A 13 6.49 6.59 0.65
C GLU A 13 6.71 5.15 1.12
N THR A 14 6.66 4.88 2.42
CA THR A 14 6.73 3.51 2.94
C THR A 14 5.37 2.81 2.75
N PRO A 15 5.34 1.60 2.18
CA PRO A 15 4.12 0.81 2.09
C PRO A 15 3.64 0.35 3.47
N GLY A 16 2.34 0.48 3.72
CA GLY A 16 1.71 -0.08 4.91
C GLY A 16 0.19 -0.21 4.78
N PRO A 17 -0.35 -0.96 3.81
CA PRO A 17 -1.80 -1.14 3.73
C PRO A 17 -2.33 -1.90 4.96
N SER A 18 -3.63 -1.77 5.24
CA SER A 18 -4.24 -2.40 6.43
C SER A 18 -3.94 -3.92 6.50
N GLY A 19 -3.30 -4.38 7.57
CA GLY A 19 -2.81 -5.74 7.76
C GLY A 19 -1.36 -6.00 7.30
N TYR A 20 -0.65 -4.99 6.80
CA TYR A 20 0.74 -5.06 6.32
C TYR A 20 1.60 -3.87 6.80
N GLU A 21 1.35 -3.40 8.02
CA GLU A 21 1.93 -2.16 8.57
C GLU A 21 3.36 -2.33 9.15
N ASN A 22 3.91 -3.55 9.14
CA ASN A 22 5.20 -3.85 9.78
C ASN A 22 6.35 -2.93 9.31
N ARG A 23 6.39 -2.59 8.01
CA ARG A 23 7.43 -1.72 7.44
C ARG A 23 7.32 -0.28 7.98
N ILE A 24 6.11 0.28 8.00
CA ILE A 24 5.88 1.63 8.53
C ILE A 24 6.05 1.68 10.05
N ALA A 25 5.59 0.65 10.76
CA ALA A 25 5.76 0.51 12.21
C ALA A 25 7.24 0.52 12.61
N ALA A 26 8.11 -0.17 11.87
CA ALA A 26 9.55 -0.17 12.12
C ALA A 26 10.17 1.25 11.97
N ILE A 27 9.75 2.01 10.98
CA ILE A 27 10.22 3.38 10.75
C ILE A 27 9.73 4.34 11.83
N VAL A 28 8.46 4.23 12.21
CA VAL A 28 7.89 5.03 13.31
C VAL A 28 8.61 4.71 14.61
N LYS A 29 8.87 3.42 14.89
CA LYS A 29 9.63 2.97 16.05
C LYS A 29 11.00 3.62 16.12
N GLU A 30 11.81 3.48 15.07
CA GLU A 30 13.15 4.09 14.95
C GLU A 30 13.10 5.61 15.19
N THR A 31 12.07 6.27 14.66
CA THR A 31 11.90 7.73 14.79
C THR A 31 11.53 8.14 16.21
N TRP A 32 10.73 7.34 16.92
CA TRP A 32 10.18 7.68 18.24
C TRP A 32 11.03 7.20 19.40
N GLU A 33 11.82 6.13 19.24
CA GLU A 33 12.72 5.59 20.26
C GLU A 33 13.49 6.65 21.06
N PRO A 34 14.13 7.68 20.46
CA PRO A 34 14.87 8.68 21.24
C PRO A 34 13.98 9.71 21.96
N LEU A 35 12.66 9.70 21.73
CA LEU A 35 11.72 10.71 22.24
C LEU A 35 10.89 10.21 23.43
N VAL A 36 10.78 8.90 23.59
CA VAL A 36 9.86 8.22 24.51
C VAL A 36 10.63 7.40 25.54
N ASP A 37 9.98 7.05 26.64
CA ASP A 37 10.63 6.28 27.72
C ASP A 37 10.38 4.77 27.56
N GLU A 38 9.23 4.40 26.96
CA GLU A 38 8.89 3.02 26.62
C GLU A 38 8.28 2.96 25.22
N ILE A 39 8.58 1.88 24.50
CA ILE A 39 8.01 1.61 23.17
C ILE A 39 7.79 0.12 22.98
N SER A 40 6.63 -0.25 22.48
CA SER A 40 6.26 -1.65 22.23
C SER A 40 5.36 -1.76 21.01
N ILE A 41 5.29 -2.97 20.45
CA ILE A 41 4.34 -3.32 19.39
C ILE A 41 3.42 -4.39 19.95
N ASP A 42 2.12 -4.18 19.85
CA ASP A 42 1.13 -5.16 20.32
C ASP A 42 0.99 -6.35 19.35
N ARG A 43 0.14 -7.31 19.70
CA ARG A 43 -0.03 -8.55 18.91
C ARG A 43 -0.67 -8.33 17.54
N ILE A 44 -1.35 -7.20 17.33
CA ILE A 44 -2.01 -6.87 16.06
C ILE A 44 -1.19 -5.86 15.23
N GLY A 45 -0.03 -5.43 15.73
CA GLY A 45 0.91 -4.56 15.02
C GLY A 45 0.86 -3.08 15.41
N SER A 46 0.03 -2.68 16.38
CA SER A 46 -0.04 -1.29 16.82
C SER A 46 1.20 -0.91 17.62
N LEU A 47 1.79 0.23 17.28
CA LEU A 47 2.92 0.79 18.01
C LEU A 47 2.43 1.66 19.17
N VAL A 48 2.81 1.30 20.39
CA VAL A 48 2.46 2.02 21.61
C VAL A 48 3.72 2.59 22.22
N ALA A 49 3.76 3.91 22.36
CA ALA A 49 4.89 4.62 22.97
C ALA A 49 4.43 5.47 24.16
N ILE A 50 5.20 5.44 25.24
CA ILE A 50 4.88 6.11 26.50
C ILE A 50 5.96 7.15 26.81
N LYS A 51 5.52 8.38 27.07
CA LYS A 51 6.34 9.43 27.67
C LYS A 51 5.80 9.77 29.05
N HIS A 52 6.59 9.55 30.09
CA HIS A 52 6.23 9.83 31.47
C HIS A 52 6.23 11.34 31.71
N GLY A 53 5.16 11.83 32.35
CA GLY A 53 5.04 13.23 32.73
C GLY A 53 5.85 13.56 33.98
N ASN A 54 6.35 14.79 34.07
CA ASN A 54 7.16 15.27 35.20
C ASN A 54 6.35 16.05 36.26
N GLY A 55 5.02 16.09 36.17
CA GLY A 55 4.15 16.84 37.08
C GLY A 55 3.93 16.16 38.44
N PRO A 56 3.27 16.83 39.41
CA PRO A 56 2.83 16.21 40.66
C PRO A 56 1.71 15.17 40.43
N GLU A 57 1.61 14.21 41.35
CA GLU A 57 0.50 13.24 41.35
C GLU A 57 -0.80 13.87 41.90
N PRO A 58 -2.00 13.44 41.43
CA PRO A 58 -2.23 12.43 40.40
C PRO A 58 -2.01 12.97 38.97
N ARG A 59 -1.33 12.18 38.13
CA ARG A 59 -1.07 12.55 36.73
C ARG A 59 -2.17 12.04 35.77
N PRO A 60 -2.81 12.91 34.97
CA PRO A 60 -3.72 12.46 33.92
C PRO A 60 -2.94 11.74 32.80
N ARG A 61 -3.60 10.78 32.14
CA ARG A 61 -3.08 10.10 30.95
C ARG A 61 -3.70 10.70 29.70
N LEU A 62 -2.87 11.08 28.73
CA LEU A 62 -3.30 11.56 27.42
C LEU A 62 -2.98 10.50 26.36
N LEU A 63 -3.97 10.16 25.54
CA LEU A 63 -3.80 9.28 24.38
C LEU A 63 -3.82 10.14 23.11
N LEU A 64 -2.73 10.09 22.35
CA LEU A 64 -2.65 10.61 21.00
C LEU A 64 -2.61 9.42 20.04
N ALA A 65 -3.56 9.35 19.12
CA ALA A 65 -3.69 8.23 18.19
C ALA A 65 -3.73 8.74 16.75
N ALA A 66 -2.93 8.10 15.90
CA ALA A 66 -2.98 8.18 14.45
C ALA A 66 -2.80 6.76 13.92
N HIS A 67 -3.49 6.43 12.84
CA HIS A 67 -3.38 5.10 12.24
C HIS A 67 -2.19 5.07 11.25
N MET A 68 -1.49 3.94 11.19
CA MET A 68 -0.32 3.77 10.31
C MET A 68 -0.71 3.24 8.93
N ASP A 69 -1.89 2.63 8.85
CA ASP A 69 -2.33 1.94 7.67
C ASP A 69 -2.78 2.90 6.56
N GLU A 70 -2.58 2.48 5.33
CA GLU A 70 -3.09 3.14 4.14
C GLU A 70 -4.09 2.25 3.38
N ILE A 71 -4.88 2.88 2.52
CA ILE A 71 -5.69 2.14 1.54
C ILE A 71 -4.78 1.45 0.52
N GLY A 72 -5.17 0.27 0.06
CA GLY A 72 -4.41 -0.51 -0.91
C GLY A 72 -5.27 -1.49 -1.67
N LEU A 73 -4.61 -2.36 -2.42
CA LEU A 73 -5.23 -3.47 -3.13
C LEU A 73 -4.60 -4.78 -2.65
N MET A 74 -5.23 -5.89 -2.98
CA MET A 74 -4.73 -7.24 -2.68
C MET A 74 -4.92 -8.12 -3.90
N VAL A 75 -3.96 -8.98 -4.20
CA VAL A 75 -4.07 -9.97 -5.28
C VAL A 75 -5.20 -10.93 -4.95
N SER A 76 -6.23 -10.99 -5.78
CA SER A 76 -7.36 -11.92 -5.64
C SER A 76 -7.22 -13.15 -6.54
N GLN A 77 -6.58 -12.99 -7.71
CA GLN A 77 -6.34 -14.07 -8.65
C GLN A 77 -5.16 -13.74 -9.55
N ILE A 78 -4.43 -14.77 -9.99
CA ILE A 78 -3.42 -14.68 -11.04
C ILE A 78 -4.02 -15.30 -12.31
N VAL A 79 -4.02 -14.58 -13.42
CA VAL A 79 -4.56 -15.01 -14.72
C VAL A 79 -3.51 -14.82 -15.81
N SER A 80 -3.67 -15.48 -16.96
CA SER A 80 -2.76 -15.35 -18.09
C SER A 80 -3.46 -15.04 -19.41
N TYR A 81 -2.70 -14.46 -20.34
CA TYR A 81 -3.09 -14.37 -21.75
C TYR A 81 -1.85 -14.49 -22.67
N PRO A 82 -1.88 -15.38 -23.68
CA PRO A 82 -2.84 -16.48 -23.86
C PRO A 82 -2.92 -17.39 -22.62
N ASP A 83 -4.02 -18.15 -22.51
CA ASP A 83 -4.27 -19.02 -21.34
C ASP A 83 -3.45 -20.33 -21.44
N ASP A 84 -2.13 -20.17 -21.41
CA ASP A 84 -1.13 -21.24 -21.39
C ASP A 84 0.07 -20.85 -20.50
N ASP A 85 1.00 -21.80 -20.30
CA ASP A 85 2.14 -21.63 -19.38
C ASP A 85 3.21 -20.65 -19.90
N ASP A 86 3.21 -20.33 -21.19
CA ASP A 86 4.14 -19.40 -21.84
C ASP A 86 3.54 -17.99 -22.00
N GLY A 87 2.27 -17.80 -21.66
CA GLY A 87 1.56 -16.53 -21.71
C GLY A 87 2.03 -15.50 -20.67
N TYR A 88 1.57 -14.26 -20.85
CA TYR A 88 1.81 -13.18 -19.90
C TYR A 88 0.86 -13.27 -18.71
N GLY A 89 1.37 -12.97 -17.51
CA GLY A 89 0.60 -13.01 -16.27
C GLY A 89 0.04 -11.65 -15.88
N TYR A 90 -1.18 -11.65 -15.35
CA TYR A 90 -1.88 -10.48 -14.84
C TYR A 90 -2.47 -10.79 -13.46
N LEU A 91 -2.63 -9.75 -12.63
CA LEU A 91 -3.20 -9.89 -11.28
C LEU A 91 -4.57 -9.24 -11.24
N LYS A 92 -5.61 -10.02 -10.93
CA LYS A 92 -6.88 -9.48 -10.47
C LYS A 92 -6.73 -8.97 -9.04
N VAL A 93 -7.49 -7.94 -8.71
CA VAL A 93 -7.35 -7.24 -7.42
C VAL A 93 -8.65 -7.17 -6.65
N SER A 94 -8.53 -7.20 -5.33
CA SER A 94 -9.55 -6.81 -4.36
C SER A 94 -9.11 -5.55 -3.61
N ARG A 95 -10.08 -4.82 -3.04
CA ARG A 95 -9.80 -3.61 -2.28
C ARG A 95 -9.38 -3.92 -0.86
N VAL A 96 -8.41 -3.17 -0.36
CA VAL A 96 -8.09 -3.03 1.06
C VAL A 96 -8.44 -1.59 1.46
N GLY A 97 -9.53 -1.44 2.20
CA GLY A 97 -10.10 -0.13 2.53
C GLY A 97 -11.00 0.48 1.45
N GLY A 98 -11.40 1.74 1.66
CA GLY A 98 -12.34 2.47 0.82
C GLY A 98 -11.68 3.26 -0.30
N ILE A 99 -11.43 2.63 -1.44
CA ILE A 99 -10.88 3.30 -2.63
C ILE A 99 -12.01 3.69 -3.59
N ASP A 100 -11.89 4.86 -4.22
CA ASP A 100 -12.72 5.24 -5.35
C ASP A 100 -12.06 4.79 -6.66
N ILE A 101 -12.77 3.92 -7.40
CA ILE A 101 -12.30 3.30 -8.63
C ILE A 101 -11.84 4.29 -9.71
N ARG A 102 -12.36 5.51 -9.71
CA ARG A 102 -12.01 6.52 -10.72
C ARG A 102 -10.55 6.93 -10.67
N HIS A 103 -9.87 6.71 -9.53
CA HIS A 103 -8.45 7.03 -9.35
C HIS A 103 -7.52 5.90 -9.82
N LEU A 104 -8.05 4.71 -10.09
CA LEU A 104 -7.28 3.48 -10.21
C LEU A 104 -6.65 3.29 -11.59
N TYR A 105 -7.33 3.68 -12.67
CA TYR A 105 -6.85 3.46 -14.03
C TYR A 105 -5.52 4.19 -14.32
N GLY A 106 -4.55 3.45 -14.86
CA GLY A 106 -3.25 3.97 -15.26
C GLY A 106 -2.29 4.22 -14.09
N GLN A 107 -2.66 3.87 -12.85
CA GLN A 107 -1.77 4.04 -11.71
C GLN A 107 -0.61 3.05 -11.75
N ILE A 108 0.57 3.55 -11.38
CA ILE A 108 1.73 2.70 -11.12
C ILE A 108 1.60 2.18 -9.68
N VAL A 109 1.72 0.87 -9.51
CA VAL A 109 1.60 0.19 -8.22
C VAL A 109 2.86 -0.60 -7.91
N ALA A 110 3.03 -0.92 -6.63
CA ALA A 110 4.00 -1.88 -6.14
C ALA A 110 3.25 -3.09 -5.59
N VAL A 111 3.55 -4.28 -6.08
CA VAL A 111 3.04 -5.56 -5.61
C VAL A 111 4.08 -6.13 -4.63
N HIS A 112 3.68 -6.33 -3.39
CA HIS A 112 4.53 -6.81 -2.30
C HIS A 112 4.54 -8.34 -2.29
N GLY A 113 5.22 -8.92 -3.28
CA GLY A 113 5.25 -10.36 -3.51
C GLY A 113 5.85 -11.15 -2.34
N SER A 114 5.21 -12.24 -1.93
CA SER A 114 5.65 -13.06 -0.79
C SER A 114 6.51 -14.27 -1.16
N GLN A 115 6.58 -14.64 -2.44
CA GLN A 115 7.15 -15.94 -2.87
C GLN A 115 8.58 -15.85 -3.42
N GLY A 116 9.05 -14.63 -3.70
CA GLY A 116 10.36 -14.38 -4.30
C GLY A 116 11.40 -13.82 -3.33
N ASP A 117 12.31 -13.02 -3.88
CA ASP A 117 13.50 -12.47 -3.21
C ASP A 117 13.18 -11.35 -2.19
N GLY A 118 11.90 -11.11 -1.90
CA GLY A 118 11.42 -10.02 -1.05
C GLY A 118 11.37 -8.64 -1.73
N GLU A 119 11.67 -8.57 -3.03
CA GLU A 119 11.57 -7.33 -3.81
C GLU A 119 10.14 -7.03 -4.25
N ASP A 120 9.76 -5.75 -4.14
CA ASP A 120 8.46 -5.28 -4.62
C ASP A 120 8.45 -5.24 -6.16
N LEU A 121 7.43 -5.83 -6.77
CA LEU A 121 7.24 -5.82 -8.22
C LEU A 121 6.48 -4.57 -8.65
N VAL A 122 6.98 -3.88 -9.67
CA VAL A 122 6.27 -2.76 -10.27
C VAL A 122 5.20 -3.29 -11.22
N GLY A 123 4.00 -2.73 -11.14
CA GLY A 123 2.93 -3.02 -12.09
C GLY A 123 2.16 -1.76 -12.47
N ILE A 124 1.40 -1.86 -13.56
CA ILE A 124 0.48 -0.81 -14.01
C ILE A 124 -0.93 -1.33 -13.84
N LEU A 125 -1.77 -0.58 -13.14
CA LEU A 125 -3.17 -0.90 -13.01
C LEU A 125 -3.91 -0.43 -14.27
N GLY A 126 -4.55 -1.38 -14.95
CA GLY A 126 -5.31 -1.15 -16.16
C GLY A 126 -6.66 -1.84 -16.12
N ALA A 127 -7.38 -1.73 -17.23
CA ALA A 127 -8.56 -2.53 -17.51
C ALA A 127 -8.56 -2.90 -18.99
N LEU A 128 -9.30 -3.97 -19.31
CA LEU A 128 -9.51 -4.34 -20.71
C LEU A 128 -10.22 -3.19 -21.45
N PRO A 129 -9.79 -2.86 -22.68
CA PRO A 129 -10.49 -1.89 -23.51
C PRO A 129 -11.96 -2.27 -23.71
N THR A 130 -12.84 -1.29 -23.90
CA THR A 130 -14.29 -1.52 -24.04
C THR A 130 -14.62 -2.53 -25.15
N SER A 131 -13.85 -2.55 -26.25
CA SER A 131 -14.02 -3.51 -27.35
C SER A 131 -13.76 -4.96 -26.96
N MET A 132 -12.98 -5.20 -25.91
CA MET A 132 -12.60 -6.53 -25.40
C MET A 132 -13.49 -7.00 -24.25
N LEU A 133 -14.41 -6.14 -23.77
CA LEU A 133 -15.38 -6.54 -22.75
C LEU A 133 -16.56 -7.31 -23.34
N PRO A 134 -17.20 -8.19 -22.55
CA PRO A 134 -18.50 -8.78 -22.87
C PRO A 134 -19.54 -7.71 -23.21
N GLU A 135 -20.46 -8.00 -24.14
CA GLU A 135 -21.41 -7.02 -24.70
C GLU A 135 -22.25 -6.32 -23.62
N ASP A 136 -22.67 -7.05 -22.59
CA ASP A 136 -23.46 -6.54 -21.46
C ASP A 136 -22.66 -5.63 -20.50
N ARG A 137 -21.33 -5.59 -20.62
CA ARG A 137 -20.42 -4.73 -19.84
C ARG A 137 -19.99 -3.50 -20.62
N ARG A 138 -20.05 -3.50 -21.96
CA ARG A 138 -19.53 -2.40 -22.82
C ARG A 138 -20.19 -1.04 -22.57
N SER A 139 -21.46 -1.03 -22.16
CA SER A 139 -22.23 0.19 -21.88
C SER A 139 -22.26 0.57 -20.39
N LYS A 140 -21.62 -0.22 -19.52
CA LYS A 140 -21.60 0.02 -18.07
C LYS A 140 -20.32 0.74 -17.68
N ALA A 141 -20.40 1.48 -16.57
CA ALA A 141 -19.19 2.00 -15.94
C ALA A 141 -18.30 0.83 -15.50
N TYR A 142 -16.99 0.98 -15.68
CA TYR A 142 -16.04 -0.02 -15.22
C TYR A 142 -16.13 -0.21 -13.70
N GLY A 143 -16.09 -1.47 -13.28
CA GLY A 143 -16.02 -1.91 -11.89
C GLY A 143 -14.65 -2.51 -11.57
N TYR A 144 -14.52 -3.01 -10.33
CA TYR A 144 -13.28 -3.62 -9.85
C TYR A 144 -12.95 -4.92 -10.58
N ASP A 145 -13.96 -5.64 -11.05
CA ASP A 145 -13.81 -6.91 -11.75
C ASP A 145 -13.05 -6.75 -13.08
N GLU A 146 -13.11 -5.56 -13.68
CA GLU A 146 -12.37 -5.22 -14.89
C GLU A 146 -10.91 -4.82 -14.61
N LEU A 147 -10.56 -4.48 -13.38
CA LEU A 147 -9.20 -4.05 -13.05
C LEU A 147 -8.22 -5.23 -13.06
N VAL A 148 -7.06 -4.98 -13.64
CA VAL A 148 -5.92 -5.89 -13.63
C VAL A 148 -4.64 -5.10 -13.37
N VAL A 149 -3.72 -5.66 -12.62
CA VAL A 149 -2.33 -5.19 -12.61
C VAL A 149 -1.57 -5.96 -13.66
N ASP A 150 -0.85 -5.24 -14.51
CA ASP A 150 0.10 -5.79 -15.48
C ASP A 150 1.54 -5.51 -14.99
N PRO A 151 2.27 -6.53 -14.51
CA PRO A 151 3.69 -6.43 -14.17
C PRO A 151 4.63 -6.61 -15.38
N GLY A 152 4.11 -6.97 -16.55
CA GLY A 152 4.90 -7.22 -17.77
C GLY A 152 5.72 -8.52 -17.72
N LEU A 153 5.28 -9.53 -16.96
CA LEU A 153 6.02 -10.78 -16.74
C LEU A 153 5.27 -11.99 -17.30
N PRO A 154 5.98 -13.05 -17.75
CA PRO A 154 5.36 -14.36 -18.00
C PRO A 154 4.65 -14.90 -16.77
N VAL A 155 3.56 -15.64 -16.95
CA VAL A 155 2.74 -16.16 -15.84
C VAL A 155 3.54 -17.09 -14.92
N SER A 156 4.46 -17.87 -15.47
CA SER A 156 5.37 -18.74 -14.71
C SER A 156 6.24 -17.95 -13.74
N THR A 157 6.89 -16.88 -14.21
CA THR A 157 7.70 -15.97 -13.39
C THR A 157 6.84 -15.23 -12.36
N LEU A 158 5.63 -14.81 -12.75
CA LEU A 158 4.74 -14.08 -11.85
C LEU A 158 4.30 -14.95 -10.67
N LYS A 159 3.90 -16.21 -10.93
CA LYS A 159 3.53 -17.19 -9.90
C LYS A 159 4.70 -17.56 -8.97
N ALA A 160 5.93 -17.46 -9.45
CA ALA A 160 7.12 -17.68 -8.63
C ALA A 160 7.42 -16.50 -7.67
N LYS A 161 6.84 -15.32 -7.89
CA LYS A 161 7.11 -14.11 -7.09
C LYS A 161 5.91 -13.65 -6.26
N VAL A 162 4.68 -13.91 -6.73
CA VAL A 162 3.44 -13.38 -6.16
C VAL A 162 2.47 -14.51 -5.86
N ALA A 163 1.75 -14.40 -4.75
CA ALA A 163 0.65 -15.26 -4.36
C ALA A 163 -0.68 -14.48 -4.23
N VAL A 164 -1.80 -15.22 -4.27
CA VAL A 164 -3.10 -14.67 -3.85
C VAL A 164 -3.01 -14.28 -2.38
N GLY A 165 -3.49 -13.08 -2.06
CA GLY A 165 -3.37 -12.48 -0.73
C GLY A 165 -2.24 -11.46 -0.60
N ASP A 166 -1.32 -11.38 -1.57
CA ASP A 166 -0.25 -10.38 -1.55
C ASP A 166 -0.81 -8.96 -1.68
N PHE A 167 -0.25 -8.04 -0.90
CA PHE A 167 -0.68 -6.65 -0.86
C PHE A 167 -0.11 -5.85 -2.03
N ILE A 168 -0.82 -4.79 -2.39
CA ILE A 168 -0.46 -3.88 -3.48
C ILE A 168 -0.67 -2.44 -2.99
N THR A 169 0.33 -1.59 -3.17
CA THR A 169 0.25 -0.16 -2.83
C THR A 169 0.46 0.74 -4.04
N PHE A 170 -0.03 1.97 -3.96
CA PHE A 170 0.22 2.97 -4.99
C PHE A 170 1.66 3.46 -4.94
N ARG A 171 2.30 3.57 -6.10
CA ARG A 171 3.67 4.08 -6.20
C ARG A 171 3.67 5.59 -6.44
N GLN A 172 3.09 6.35 -5.51
CA GLN A 172 2.98 7.81 -5.60
C GLN A 172 3.96 8.51 -4.65
N PRO A 173 4.95 9.25 -5.17
CA PRO A 173 5.91 9.95 -4.32
C PRO A 173 5.30 11.20 -3.67
N LEU A 174 5.89 11.61 -2.55
CA LEU A 174 5.62 12.92 -1.94
C LEU A 174 6.27 14.02 -2.79
N ARG A 175 5.45 14.98 -3.23
CA ARG A 175 5.84 16.12 -4.05
C ARG A 175 5.65 17.42 -3.27
N LYS A 176 6.58 18.35 -3.42
CA LYS A 176 6.39 19.74 -3.00
C LYS A 176 5.53 20.46 -4.04
N LEU A 177 4.56 21.21 -3.57
CA LEU A 177 3.76 22.12 -4.38
C LEU A 177 4.16 23.57 -4.07
N MET A 178 3.44 24.55 -4.62
CA MET A 178 3.68 25.95 -4.28
C MET A 178 3.55 26.19 -2.77
N ASN A 179 4.28 27.18 -2.27
CA ASN A 179 4.32 27.54 -0.84
C ASN A 179 4.78 26.35 0.04
N LYS A 180 4.06 26.07 1.13
CA LYS A 180 4.37 25.00 2.10
C LYS A 180 3.46 23.77 1.91
N TRP A 181 2.87 23.60 0.73
CA TRP A 181 1.96 22.50 0.43
C TRP A 181 2.72 21.28 -0.09
N VAL A 182 2.21 20.09 0.24
CA VAL A 182 2.72 18.82 -0.26
C VAL A 182 1.57 17.95 -0.76
N SER A 183 1.86 17.01 -1.66
CA SER A 183 0.91 16.03 -2.16
C SER A 183 1.60 14.67 -2.33
N GLY A 184 0.94 13.61 -1.90
CA GLY A 184 1.45 12.24 -1.89
C GLY A 184 0.34 11.27 -1.52
N LYS A 185 0.63 9.97 -1.52
CA LYS A 185 -0.25 8.96 -0.93
C LYS A 185 -0.29 9.10 0.60
N ALA A 186 -1.24 8.46 1.27
CA ALA A 186 -1.24 8.28 2.73
C ALA A 186 -0.98 9.57 3.55
N LEU A 187 -1.53 10.71 3.10
CA LEU A 187 -1.49 12.01 3.80
C LEU A 187 -2.79 12.30 4.54
#